data_AF-A0A2K8Z9X4-F1
#
_entry.id   AF-A0A2K8Z9X4-F1
#
_cell.length_a   1.000
_cell.length_b   1.000
_cell.length_c   1.000
_cell.angle_alpha   90.00
_cell.angle_beta   90.00
_cell.angle_gamma   90.00
#
_symmetry.space_group_name_H-M   'P 1'
#
loop_
_entity.id
_entity.type
_entity.pdbx_description
1 polymer ?
#
loop_
_entity_poly.entity_id
_entity_poly.type
_entity_poly.pdbx_seq_one_letter_code
_entity_poly.pdbx_strand_id
1 'polypeptide(L)'
;MDTPLSDTYIDYDDELDPSRVLTSWCEAITGLFMYYNALHSHMTTHSTSDAYIGQCPFYQLVQLAKTMHEELAKLEQDLGQFPGDNQSTSQQAFKRLAAHTNILNQLNQQARIKLRLAEMPAC
;
A
#
# COMPACT_ATOMS: atom_id res chain seq x y z
N MET A 1 15.14 -43.95 -36.59
CA MET A 1 15.62 -43.30 -35.35
C MET A 1 15.86 -41.83 -35.68
N ASP A 2 15.89 -40.98 -34.65
CA ASP A 2 16.06 -39.52 -34.65
C ASP A 2 14.79 -38.66 -34.70
N THR A 3 14.12 -38.63 -33.55
CA THR A 3 13.40 -37.44 -33.06
C THR A 3 14.38 -36.61 -32.22
N PRO A 4 14.66 -35.33 -32.56
CA PRO A 4 15.25 -34.43 -31.59
C PRO A 4 14.13 -33.85 -30.72
N LEU A 5 14.24 -34.17 -29.44
CA LEU A 5 13.45 -33.67 -28.34
C LEU A 5 13.69 -32.18 -28.09
N SER A 6 12.59 -31.52 -27.73
CA SER A 6 12.53 -30.53 -26.66
C SER A 6 13.09 -29.14 -26.97
N ASP A 7 12.32 -28.36 -27.73
CA ASP A 7 12.16 -26.94 -27.38
C ASP A 7 11.54 -26.89 -25.98
N THR A 8 12.41 -26.65 -25.00
CA THR A 8 12.06 -26.29 -23.63
C THR A 8 11.07 -25.13 -23.67
N TYR A 9 9.80 -25.46 -23.48
CA TYR A 9 8.77 -24.52 -23.06
C TYR A 9 9.20 -24.04 -21.67
N ILE A 10 9.94 -22.93 -21.62
CA ILE A 10 10.24 -22.25 -20.36
C ILE A 10 8.92 -21.65 -19.92
N ASP A 11 8.25 -22.40 -19.04
CA ASP A 11 7.15 -21.92 -18.24
C ASP A 11 7.70 -20.83 -17.33
N TYR A 12 7.58 -19.58 -17.78
CA TYR A 12 7.67 -18.43 -16.88
C TYR A 12 6.39 -18.41 -16.05
N ASP A 13 6.21 -19.41 -15.17
CA ASP A 13 5.42 -19.18 -13.99
C ASP A 13 6.26 -18.20 -13.16
N ASP A 14 5.90 -16.92 -13.27
CA ASP A 14 6.30 -15.85 -12.37
C ASP A 14 5.83 -16.27 -10.97
N GLU A 15 6.59 -17.19 -10.37
CA GLU A 15 6.29 -17.84 -9.11
C GLU A 15 6.42 -16.74 -8.05
N LEU A 16 5.27 -16.18 -7.74
CA LEU A 16 5.08 -15.03 -6.90
C LEU A 16 5.62 -15.35 -5.50
N ASP A 17 6.88 -15.03 -5.22
CA ASP A 17 7.57 -15.37 -3.97
C ASP A 17 6.76 -14.84 -2.76
N PRO A 18 6.10 -15.74 -2.00
CA PRO A 18 5.23 -15.35 -0.89
C PRO A 18 5.99 -14.58 0.19
N SER A 19 7.26 -14.92 0.40
CA SER A 19 8.11 -14.27 1.41
C SER A 19 8.35 -12.82 1.03
N ARG A 20 8.66 -12.56 -0.25
CA ARG A 20 8.87 -11.20 -0.77
C ARG A 20 7.59 -10.37 -0.71
N VAL A 21 6.43 -10.95 -1.07
CA VAL A 21 5.14 -10.26 -0.99
C VAL A 21 4.80 -9.89 0.45
N LEU A 22 4.99 -10.81 1.40
CA LEU A 22 4.74 -10.56 2.82
C LEU A 22 5.71 -9.53 3.41
N THR A 23 7.00 -9.57 3.06
CA THR A 23 7.97 -8.56 3.48
C THR A 23 7.60 -7.17 2.96
N SER A 24 7.29 -7.07 1.66
CA SER A 24 6.90 -5.78 1.06
C SER A 24 5.60 -5.25 1.65
N TRP A 25 4.66 -6.14 1.97
CA TRP A 25 3.43 -5.78 2.68
C TRP A 25 3.70 -5.26 4.10
N CYS A 26 4.54 -5.95 4.89
CA CYS A 26 4.94 -5.51 6.22
C CYS A 26 5.63 -4.13 6.21
N GLU A 27 6.49 -3.88 5.22
CA GLU A 27 7.12 -2.56 5.04
C GLU A 27 6.08 -1.49 4.69
N ALA A 28 5.17 -1.78 3.76
CA ALA A 28 4.16 -0.85 3.32
C ALA A 28 3.18 -0.51 4.46
N ILE A 29 2.75 -1.48 5.25
CA ILE A 29 1.84 -1.25 6.38
C ILE A 29 2.54 -0.48 7.51
N THR A 30 3.81 -0.78 7.78
CA THR A 30 4.62 -0.03 8.76
C THR A 30 4.76 1.44 8.34
N GLY A 31 5.09 1.67 7.07
CA GLY A 31 5.16 3.02 6.50
C GLY A 31 3.81 3.75 6.62
N LEU A 32 2.71 3.05 6.34
CA LEU A 32 1.37 3.63 6.40
C LEU A 32 1.01 4.06 7.82
N PHE A 33 1.25 3.22 8.82
CA PHE A 33 1.05 3.58 10.22
C PHE A 33 1.92 4.77 10.65
N MET A 34 3.20 4.79 10.27
CA MET A 34 4.09 5.91 10.58
C MET A 34 3.60 7.22 9.97
N TYR A 35 3.28 7.24 8.69
CA TYR A 35 2.86 8.46 8.01
C TYR A 35 1.45 8.89 8.42
N TYR A 36 0.54 7.96 8.69
CA TYR A 36 -0.77 8.27 9.22
C TYR A 36 -0.66 8.94 10.60
N ASN A 37 0.16 8.41 11.50
CA ASN A 37 0.37 9.02 12.82
C ASN A 37 1.02 10.39 12.75
N ALA A 38 1.99 10.58 11.84
CA ALA A 38 2.60 11.88 11.60
C ALA A 38 1.56 12.90 11.06
N LEU A 39 0.76 12.50 10.06
CA LEU A 39 -0.32 13.31 9.53
C LEU A 39 -1.34 13.68 10.61
N HIS A 40 -1.74 12.71 11.43
CA HIS A 40 -2.68 12.94 12.52
C HIS A 40 -2.13 13.91 13.56
N SER A 41 -0.86 13.76 13.96
CA SER A 41 -0.17 14.69 14.86
C SER A 41 -0.22 16.13 14.31
N HIS A 42 0.15 16.33 13.04
CA HIS A 42 0.04 17.63 12.38
C HIS A 42 -1.39 18.16 12.31
N MET A 43 -2.39 17.30 12.08
CA MET A 43 -3.79 17.75 12.08
C MET A 43 -4.28 18.14 13.48
N THR A 44 -3.75 17.54 14.55
CA THR A 44 -4.15 17.86 15.93
C THR A 44 -3.47 19.09 16.49
N THR A 45 -2.26 19.43 16.00
CA THR A 45 -1.53 20.63 16.42
C THR A 45 -2.02 21.89 15.71
N HIS A 46 -2.63 21.75 14.54
CA HIS A 46 -3.20 22.84 13.77
C HIS A 46 -4.73 22.91 13.91
N SER A 47 -5.28 24.12 13.91
CA SER A 47 -6.74 24.29 14.05
C SER A 47 -7.42 23.81 12.78
N THR A 48 -8.58 23.14 12.90
CA THR A 48 -9.38 22.70 11.74
C THR A 48 -9.93 23.86 10.90
N SER A 49 -9.77 25.10 11.40
CA SER A 49 -10.02 26.35 10.67
C SER A 49 -8.95 26.68 9.62
N ASP A 50 -7.78 26.06 9.69
CA ASP A 50 -6.67 26.36 8.80
C ASP A 50 -6.91 25.72 7.44
N ALA A 51 -7.07 26.54 6.41
CA ALA A 51 -7.21 26.05 5.03
C ALA A 51 -5.94 25.30 4.56
N TYR A 52 -4.79 25.61 5.18
CA TYR A 52 -3.47 25.05 4.88
C TYR A 52 -2.69 24.78 6.16
N ILE A 53 -1.96 23.66 6.19
CA ILE A 53 -0.86 23.41 7.13
C ILE A 53 0.42 23.59 6.32
N GLY A 54 1.23 24.59 6.67
CA GLY A 54 2.39 24.97 5.85
C GLY A 54 1.96 25.34 4.43
N GLN A 55 2.50 24.64 3.44
CA GLN A 55 2.09 24.78 2.03
C GLN A 55 1.06 23.74 1.57
N CYS A 56 0.65 22.83 2.45
CA CYS A 56 -0.27 21.75 2.10
C CYS A 56 -1.72 22.11 2.49
N PRO A 57 -2.70 22.03 1.57
CA PRO A 57 -4.08 22.23 1.94
C PRO A 57 -4.56 21.17 2.95
N PHE A 58 -5.20 21.60 4.04
CA PHE A 58 -5.65 20.70 5.10
C PHE A 58 -6.58 19.59 4.58
N TYR A 59 -7.50 19.94 3.68
CA TYR A 59 -8.44 18.98 3.08
C TYR A 59 -7.74 17.84 2.35
N GLN A 60 -6.56 18.10 1.75
CA GLN A 60 -5.80 17.08 1.03
C GLN A 60 -5.16 16.07 1.97
N LEU A 61 -4.80 16.49 3.19
CA LEU A 61 -4.27 15.61 4.23
C LEU A 61 -5.40 14.72 4.76
N VAL A 62 -6.58 15.31 5.02
CA VAL A 62 -7.78 14.57 5.49
C VAL A 62 -8.22 13.54 4.46
N GLN A 63 -8.27 13.91 3.18
CA GLN A 63 -8.63 12.98 2.11
C GLN A 63 -7.62 11.83 2.00
N LEU A 64 -6.32 12.11 2.12
CA LEU A 64 -5.30 11.07 2.08
C LEU A 64 -5.42 10.10 3.25
N ALA A 65 -5.61 10.61 4.47
CA ALA A 65 -5.82 9.79 5.66
C ALA A 65 -7.06 8.90 5.53
N LYS A 66 -8.15 9.44 4.96
CA LYS A 66 -9.37 8.68 4.65
C LYS A 66 -9.11 7.56 3.65
N THR A 67 -8.41 7.84 2.54
CA THR A 67 -8.07 6.82 1.54
C THR A 67 -7.17 5.73 2.10
N MET A 68 -6.18 6.08 2.94
CA MET A 68 -5.34 5.10 3.64
C MET A 68 -6.17 4.17 4.53
N HIS A 69 -7.17 4.71 5.24
CA HIS A 69 -8.06 3.91 6.07
C HIS A 69 -9.00 3.01 5.25
N GLU A 70 -9.55 3.51 4.14
CA GLU A 70 -10.41 2.74 3.24
C GLU A 70 -9.66 1.57 2.59
N GLU A 71 -8.41 1.76 2.16
CA GLU A 71 -7.60 0.68 1.60
C GLU A 71 -7.21 -0.38 2.64
N LEU A 72 -6.96 0.02 3.89
CA LEU A 72 -6.79 -0.95 4.99
C LEU A 72 -8.05 -1.78 5.23
N ALA A 73 -9.23 -1.13 5.27
CA ALA A 73 -10.49 -1.84 5.47
C ALA A 73 -10.80 -2.82 4.32
N LYS A 74 -10.50 -2.44 3.08
CA LYS A 74 -10.61 -3.35 1.91
C LYS A 74 -9.65 -4.52 2.03
N LEU A 75 -8.41 -4.27 2.44
CA LEU A 75 -7.42 -5.32 2.66
C LEU A 75 -7.87 -6.31 3.75
N GLU A 76 -8.38 -5.82 4.88
CA GLU A 76 -8.94 -6.67 5.94
C GLU A 76 -10.13 -7.50 5.45
N GLN A 77 -11.03 -6.91 4.66
CA GLN A 77 -12.16 -7.61 4.06
C GLN A 77 -11.71 -8.69 3.07
N ASP A 78 -10.75 -8.36 2.20
CA ASP A 78 -10.21 -9.28 1.20
C ASP A 78 -9.44 -10.44 1.86
N LEU A 79 -8.71 -10.15 2.95
CA LEU A 79 -8.00 -11.16 3.75
C LEU A 79 -8.96 -12.02 4.60
N GLY A 80 -10.05 -11.44 5.10
CA GLY A 80 -11.07 -12.16 5.87
C GLY A 80 -11.96 -13.09 5.03
N GLN A 81 -11.96 -12.93 3.71
CA GLN A 81 -12.78 -13.73 2.79
C GLN A 81 -12.11 -15.01 2.30
N PHE A 82 -10.86 -15.32 2.67
CA PHE A 82 -10.16 -16.50 2.17
C PHE A 82 -10.72 -17.81 2.77
N PRO A 83 -11.45 -18.63 1.98
CA PRO A 83 -11.80 -19.98 2.39
C PRO A 83 -10.60 -20.90 2.07
N GLY A 84 -10.23 -21.76 3.01
CA GLY A 84 -8.99 -22.53 2.99
C GLY A 84 -8.74 -23.47 1.80
N ASP A 85 -7.47 -23.90 1.76
CA ASP A 85 -6.93 -25.17 1.26
C ASP A 85 -6.77 -25.46 -0.24
N ASN A 86 -6.95 -24.49 -1.14
CA ASN A 86 -6.57 -24.67 -2.55
C ASN A 86 -5.39 -23.77 -2.97
N GLN A 87 -4.39 -24.36 -3.62
CA GLN A 87 -3.15 -23.70 -4.07
C GLN A 87 -3.43 -22.56 -5.07
N SER A 88 -4.45 -22.69 -5.92
CA SER A 88 -4.87 -21.61 -6.83
C SER A 88 -5.48 -20.41 -6.08
N THR A 89 -6.19 -20.67 -4.98
CA THR A 89 -6.75 -19.65 -4.09
C THR A 89 -5.63 -18.88 -3.37
N SER A 90 -4.55 -19.59 -2.99
CA SER A 90 -3.37 -19.00 -2.36
C SER A 90 -2.60 -18.06 -3.31
N GLN A 91 -2.36 -18.48 -4.56
CA GLN A 91 -1.68 -17.62 -5.55
C GLN A 91 -2.51 -16.37 -5.88
N GLN A 92 -3.84 -16.50 -5.97
CA GLN A 92 -4.73 -15.36 -6.14
C GLN A 92 -4.72 -14.44 -4.91
N ALA A 93 -4.61 -14.99 -3.70
CA ALA A 93 -4.46 -14.23 -2.47
C ALA A 93 -3.21 -13.35 -2.49
N PHE A 94 -2.05 -13.93 -2.83
CA PHE A 94 -0.81 -13.18 -2.87
C PHE A 94 -0.77 -12.16 -4.01
N LYS A 95 -1.41 -12.42 -5.16
CA LYS A 95 -1.58 -11.42 -6.22
C LYS A 95 -2.41 -10.21 -5.75
N ARG A 96 -3.49 -10.46 -5.00
CA ARG A 96 -4.30 -9.38 -4.39
C ARG A 96 -3.49 -8.62 -3.33
N LEU A 97 -2.76 -9.33 -2.48
CA LEU A 97 -1.90 -8.72 -1.46
C LEU A 97 -0.83 -7.85 -2.09
N ALA A 98 -0.20 -8.30 -3.18
CA ALA A 98 0.78 -7.51 -3.93
C ALA A 98 0.17 -6.25 -4.57
N ALA A 99 -1.04 -6.36 -5.12
CA ALA A 99 -1.77 -5.20 -5.65
C ALA A 99 -2.07 -4.16 -4.57
N HIS A 100 -2.60 -4.60 -3.43
CA HIS A 100 -2.82 -3.75 -2.26
C HIS A 100 -1.52 -3.12 -1.76
N THR A 101 -0.44 -3.90 -1.68
CA THR A 101 0.88 -3.42 -1.26
C THR A 101 1.40 -2.30 -2.17
N ASN A 102 1.17 -2.39 -3.48
CA ASN A 102 1.52 -1.33 -4.41
C ASN A 102 0.70 -0.05 -4.14
N ILE A 103 -0.61 -0.18 -3.88
CA ILE A 103 -1.48 0.95 -3.51
C ILE A 103 -0.99 1.59 -2.19
N LEU A 104 -0.71 0.79 -1.16
CA LEU A 104 -0.18 1.28 0.13
C LEU A 104 1.15 2.02 -0.07
N ASN A 105 2.04 1.51 -0.92
CA ASN A 105 3.30 2.20 -1.24
C ASN A 105 3.10 3.55 -1.92
N GLN A 106 2.14 3.64 -2.85
CA GLN A 106 1.79 4.92 -3.48
C GLN A 106 1.22 5.91 -2.46
N LEU A 107 0.34 5.45 -1.57
CA LEU A 107 -0.22 6.27 -0.49
C LEU A 107 0.86 6.75 0.46
N ASN A 108 1.81 5.89 0.83
CA ASN A 108 2.96 6.25 1.66
C ASN A 108 3.85 7.31 1.01
N GLN A 109 4.10 7.19 -0.31
CA GLN A 109 4.84 8.21 -1.05
C GLN A 109 4.10 9.56 -1.06
N GLN A 110 2.78 9.54 -1.30
CA GLN A 110 1.96 10.74 -1.24
C GLN A 110 1.97 11.37 0.16
N ALA A 111 1.89 10.55 1.21
CA ALA A 111 1.92 11.02 2.59
C ALA A 111 3.26 11.68 2.91
N ARG A 112 4.38 11.08 2.49
CA ARG A 112 5.71 11.64 2.67
C ARG A 112 5.86 13.00 1.98
N ILE A 113 5.37 13.13 0.75
CA ILE A 113 5.42 14.40 0.01
C ILE A 113 4.58 15.47 0.71
N LYS A 114 3.35 15.12 1.11
CA LYS A 114 2.44 16.07 1.76
C LYS A 114 2.91 16.49 3.15
N LEU A 115 3.49 15.58 3.94
CA LEU A 115 4.14 15.92 5.21
C LEU A 115 5.28 16.91 5.01
N ARG A 116 6.13 16.68 4.00
CA ARG A 116 7.22 17.61 3.68
C ARG A 116 6.71 19.00 3.31
N LEU A 117 5.59 19.09 2.59
CA LEU A 117 4.95 20.37 2.26
C LEU A 117 4.30 21.03 3.47
N ALA A 118 3.80 20.23 4.43
CA ALA A 118 3.23 20.72 5.68
C ALA A 118 4.31 21.25 6.65
N GLU A 119 5.51 20.68 6.61
CA GLU A 119 6.69 21.14 7.36
C GLU A 119 7.33 22.40 6.76
N MET A 120 7.04 22.73 5.49
CA MET A 120 7.53 23.95 4.87
C MET A 120 6.71 25.16 5.33
N PRO A 121 7.36 26.28 5.69
CA PRO A 121 6.65 27.49 6.08
C PRO A 121 5.77 27.99 4.92
N ALA A 122 4.57 28.44 5.25
CA ALA A 122 3.72 29.19 4.34
C ALA A 122 4.43 30.50 3.97
N CYS A 123 4.60 30.77 2.67
CA CYS A 123 5.14 32.04 2.18
C CYS A 123 4.17 33.20 2.43
#